data_AF-A0A928MF60-F1
#
_entry.id   AF-A0A928MF60-F1
#
_cell.length_a   1.000
_cell.length_b   1.000
_cell.length_c   1.000
_cell.angle_alpha   90.00
_cell.angle_beta   90.00
_cell.angle_gamma   90.00
#
_symmetry.space_group_name_H-M   'P 1'
#
loop_
_entity.id
_entity.type
_entity.pdbx_description
1 polymer ?
#
loop_
_entity_poly.entity_id
_entity_poly.type
_entity_poly.pdbx_seq_one_letter_code
_entity_poly.pdbx_strand_id
1 'polypeptide(L)'
;MLSALGQLSWNLVLTGLATAAVLGATSYYFILLARMAERYMRAREKREAKEAELRSLGAVLQRHRTDGSMDEVFVAEKLGVSKKDVRRWERGADDPGFDNLKALAKLYGTTAQDLLYESRQE
;
A
#
# COMPACT_ATOMS: atom_id res chain seq x y z
N MET A 1 43.14 1.90 -54.15
CA MET A 1 41.95 1.01 -54.21
C MET A 1 41.91 0.03 -53.03
N LEU A 2 43.01 -0.62 -52.64
CA LEU A 2 43.07 -1.52 -51.47
C LEU A 2 42.75 -0.85 -50.12
N SER A 3 43.10 0.43 -49.94
CA SER A 3 42.79 1.19 -48.71
C SER A 3 41.30 1.48 -48.53
N ALA A 4 40.56 1.71 -49.61
CA ALA A 4 39.13 2.01 -49.57
C ALA A 4 38.28 0.81 -49.14
N LEU A 5 38.67 -0.41 -49.54
CA LEU A 5 37.98 -1.65 -49.18
C LEU A 5 38.19 -2.01 -47.69
N GLY A 6 39.38 -1.77 -47.15
CA GLY A 6 39.65 -1.91 -45.71
C GLY A 6 38.85 -0.92 -44.87
N GLN A 7 38.76 0.34 -45.31
CA GLN A 7 37.99 1.39 -44.63
C GLN A 7 36.48 1.03 -44.52
N LEU A 8 35.91 0.45 -45.59
CA LEU A 8 34.51 0.01 -45.63
C LEU A 8 34.22 -1.11 -44.61
N SER A 9 35.13 -2.07 -44.46
CA SER A 9 34.97 -3.16 -43.47
C SER A 9 34.95 -2.65 -42.02
N TRP A 10 35.80 -1.67 -41.70
CA TRP A 10 35.87 -1.10 -40.36
C TRP A 10 34.62 -0.29 -39.99
N ASN A 11 34.07 0.46 -40.96
CA ASN A 11 32.84 1.24 -40.76
C ASN A 11 31.64 0.35 -40.44
N LEU A 12 31.52 -0.83 -41.09
CA LEU A 12 30.43 -1.78 -40.82
C LEU A 12 30.52 -2.37 -39.42
N VAL A 13 31.73 -2.65 -38.93
CA VAL A 13 31.94 -3.11 -37.56
C VAL A 13 31.55 -2.02 -36.56
N LEU A 14 32.00 -0.79 -36.77
CA LEU A 14 31.69 0.34 -35.89
C LEU A 14 30.19 0.66 -35.84
N THR A 15 29.49 0.65 -36.98
CA THR A 15 28.03 0.91 -37.01
C THR A 15 27.24 -0.23 -36.39
N GLY A 16 27.68 -1.49 -36.55
CA GLY A 16 27.10 -2.64 -35.86
C GLY A 16 27.24 -2.53 -34.33
N LEU A 17 28.41 -2.14 -33.84
CA LEU A 17 28.63 -1.92 -32.40
C LEU A 17 27.78 -0.75 -31.87
N ALA A 18 27.70 0.34 -32.61
CA ALA A 18 26.87 1.49 -32.22
C ALA A 18 25.38 1.15 -32.16
N THR A 19 24.86 0.41 -33.14
CA THR A 19 23.46 -0.03 -33.14
C THR A 19 23.17 -1.01 -32.01
N ALA A 20 24.06 -1.97 -31.73
CA ALA A 20 23.93 -2.86 -30.59
C ALA A 20 23.90 -2.09 -29.25
N ALA A 21 24.76 -1.08 -29.09
CA ALA A 21 24.78 -0.23 -27.91
C ALA A 21 23.48 0.58 -27.75
N VAL A 22 22.97 1.15 -28.83
CA VAL A 22 21.68 1.87 -28.82
C VAL A 22 20.54 0.93 -28.46
N LEU A 23 20.45 -0.25 -29.09
CA LEU A 23 19.43 -1.24 -28.77
C LEU A 23 19.51 -1.68 -27.31
N GLY A 24 20.71 -1.95 -26.80
CA GLY A 24 20.92 -2.29 -25.39
C GLY A 24 20.46 -1.18 -24.44
N ALA A 25 20.83 0.08 -24.73
CA ALA A 25 20.40 1.24 -23.95
C ALA A 25 18.87 1.43 -24.00
N THR A 26 18.27 1.26 -25.17
CA THR A 26 16.81 1.33 -25.37
C THR A 26 16.10 0.23 -24.59
N SER A 27 16.52 -1.03 -24.73
CA SER A 27 15.96 -2.15 -23.98
C SER A 27 16.11 -1.96 -22.47
N TYR A 28 17.28 -1.49 -22.02
CA TYR A 28 17.52 -1.17 -20.62
C TYR A 28 16.59 -0.07 -20.10
N TYR A 29 16.39 0.99 -20.88
CA TYR A 29 15.45 2.06 -20.55
C TYR A 29 14.02 1.54 -20.39
N PHE A 30 13.55 0.68 -21.30
CA PHE A 30 12.22 0.05 -21.17
C PHE A 30 12.10 -0.82 -19.91
N ILE A 31 13.15 -1.57 -19.57
CA ILE A 31 13.18 -2.37 -18.34
C ILE A 31 13.08 -1.47 -17.09
N LEU A 32 13.74 -0.30 -17.09
CA LEU A 32 13.62 0.66 -15.99
C LEU A 32 12.20 1.20 -15.84
N LEU A 33 11.53 1.55 -16.94
CA LEU A 33 10.15 1.99 -16.91
C LEU A 33 9.21 0.91 -16.37
N ALA A 34 9.38 -0.34 -16.83
CA ALA A 34 8.59 -1.47 -16.34
C ALA A 34 8.79 -1.70 -14.83
N ARG A 35 10.04 -1.68 -14.36
CA ARG A 35 10.37 -1.86 -12.94
C ARG A 35 9.86 -0.71 -12.07
N MET A 36 9.84 0.50 -12.62
CA MET A 36 9.28 1.67 -11.95
C MET A 36 7.76 1.53 -11.81
N ALA A 37 7.07 1.19 -12.90
CA ALA A 37 5.64 0.93 -12.89
C ALA A 37 5.25 -0.18 -11.90
N GLU A 38 6.02 -1.27 -11.85
CA GLU A 38 5.81 -2.36 -10.88
C GLU A 38 5.90 -1.88 -9.42
N ARG A 39 6.86 -1.00 -9.09
CA ARG A 39 6.96 -0.42 -7.75
C ARG A 39 5.77 0.49 -7.43
N TYR A 40 5.36 1.32 -8.40
CA TYR A 40 4.20 2.19 -8.23
C TYR A 40 2.91 1.39 -8.01
N MET A 41 2.68 0.35 -8.81
CA MET A 41 1.50 -0.52 -8.69
C MET A 41 1.49 -1.29 -7.37
N ARG A 42 2.60 -1.95 -7.00
CA ARG A 42 2.69 -2.68 -5.72
C ARG A 42 2.52 -1.76 -4.50
N ALA A 43 3.07 -0.56 -4.55
CA ALA A 43 2.90 0.42 -3.47
C ALA A 43 1.45 0.88 -3.35
N ARG A 44 0.77 1.05 -4.50
CA ARG A 44 -0.65 1.39 -4.55
C ARG A 44 -1.53 0.25 -4.03
N GLU A 45 -1.35 -0.97 -4.53
CA GLU A 45 -2.07 -2.16 -4.07
C GLU A 45 -1.94 -2.36 -2.55
N LYS A 46 -0.73 -2.21 -2.00
CA LYS A 46 -0.52 -2.30 -0.54
C LYS A 46 -1.28 -1.23 0.24
N ARG A 47 -1.37 -0.02 -0.29
CA ARG A 47 -2.13 1.07 0.34
C ARG A 47 -3.62 0.81 0.25
N GLU A 48 -4.11 0.39 -0.92
CA GLU A 48 -5.52 0.05 -1.13
C GLU A 48 -5.95 -1.13 -0.25
N ALA A 49 -5.12 -2.17 -0.14
CA ALA A 49 -5.38 -3.30 0.75
C ALA A 49 -5.43 -2.87 2.23
N LYS A 50 -4.48 -2.04 2.66
CA LYS A 50 -4.47 -1.48 4.02
C LYS A 50 -5.68 -0.58 4.28
N GLU A 51 -6.04 0.28 3.32
CA GLU A 51 -7.22 1.16 3.44
C GLU A 51 -8.51 0.35 3.46
N ALA A 52 -8.61 -0.72 2.68
CA ALA A 52 -9.75 -1.63 2.72
C ALA A 52 -9.86 -2.34 4.08
N GLU A 53 -8.73 -2.83 4.62
CA GLU A 53 -8.65 -3.44 5.95
C GLU A 53 -9.02 -2.45 7.06
N LEU A 54 -8.57 -1.19 6.98
CA LEU A 54 -8.96 -0.16 7.94
C LEU A 54 -10.43 0.21 7.84
N ARG A 55 -11.00 0.25 6.62
CA ARG A 55 -12.43 0.49 6.42
C ARG A 55 -13.27 -0.65 7.00
N SER A 56 -12.85 -1.90 6.80
CA SER A 56 -13.56 -3.06 7.36
C SER A 56 -13.41 -3.11 8.89
N LEU A 57 -12.23 -2.84 9.43
CA LEU A 57 -12.03 -2.72 10.89
C LEU A 57 -12.86 -1.57 11.47
N GLY A 58 -12.84 -0.41 10.82
CA GLY A 58 -13.65 0.75 11.22
C GLY A 58 -15.14 0.45 11.27
N ALA A 59 -15.66 -0.28 10.28
CA ALA A 59 -17.04 -0.73 10.25
C ALA A 59 -17.37 -1.68 11.42
N VAL A 60 -16.49 -2.64 11.73
CA VAL A 60 -16.64 -3.53 12.87
C VAL A 60 -16.65 -2.75 14.19
N LEU A 61 -15.71 -1.82 14.38
CA LEU A 61 -15.67 -0.97 15.57
C LEU A 61 -16.95 -0.14 15.73
N GLN A 62 -17.45 0.42 14.63
CA GLN A 62 -18.70 1.17 14.62
C GLN A 62 -19.89 0.30 15.03
N ARG A 63 -19.97 -0.94 14.52
CA ARG A 63 -21.04 -1.89 14.88
C ARG A 63 -21.02 -2.25 16.35
N HIS A 64 -19.86 -2.66 16.90
CA HIS A 64 -19.72 -2.95 18.33
C HIS A 64 -20.12 -1.75 19.20
N ARG A 65 -19.76 -0.53 18.77
CA ARG A 65 -20.19 0.69 19.45
C ARG A 65 -21.71 0.89 19.41
N THR A 66 -22.35 0.74 18.25
CA THR A 66 -23.80 0.95 18.11
C THR A 66 -24.63 -0.14 18.77
N ASP A 67 -24.17 -1.39 18.72
CA ASP A 67 -24.83 -2.53 19.37
C ASP A 67 -24.76 -2.40 20.89
N GLY A 68 -23.64 -1.87 21.40
CA GLY A 68 -23.49 -1.47 22.80
C GLY A 68 -24.24 -0.20 23.19
N SER A 69 -24.99 0.44 22.28
CA SER A 69 -25.68 1.73 22.50
C SER A 69 -24.76 2.84 23.01
N MET A 70 -23.49 2.83 22.61
CA MET A 70 -22.47 3.79 23.01
C MET A 70 -22.33 4.89 21.96
N ASP A 71 -21.98 6.11 22.37
CA ASP A 71 -21.58 7.17 21.44
C ASP A 71 -20.05 7.27 21.30
N GLU A 72 -19.57 7.95 20.25
CA GLU A 72 -18.13 8.14 20.01
C GLU A 72 -17.44 8.86 21.19
N VAL A 73 -18.19 9.69 21.93
CA VAL A 73 -17.67 10.50 23.06
C VAL A 73 -17.41 9.60 24.26
N PHE A 74 -18.34 8.73 24.60
CA PHE A 74 -18.26 7.76 25.68
C PHE A 74 -17.08 6.81 25.48
N VAL A 75 -16.94 6.26 24.27
CA VAL A 75 -15.78 5.41 23.94
C VAL A 75 -14.48 6.19 24.10
N ALA A 76 -14.43 7.42 23.60
CA ALA A 76 -13.25 8.28 23.70
C ALA A 76 -12.88 8.59 25.17
N GLU A 77 -13.88 8.89 26.01
CA GLU A 77 -13.70 9.14 27.45
C GLU A 77 -13.16 7.90 28.18
N LYS A 78 -13.67 6.71 27.84
CA LYS A 78 -13.19 5.45 28.44
C LYS A 78 -11.76 5.10 28.03
N LEU A 79 -11.35 5.51 26.83
CA LEU A 79 -10.01 5.24 26.30
C LEU A 79 -9.01 6.38 26.58
N GLY A 80 -9.46 7.54 27.04
CA GLY A 80 -8.60 8.70 27.25
C GLY A 80 -8.08 9.32 25.94
N VAL A 81 -8.85 9.19 24.85
CA VAL A 81 -8.51 9.70 23.51
C VAL A 81 -9.51 10.76 23.05
N SER A 82 -9.29 11.41 21.91
CA SER A 82 -10.28 12.34 21.37
C SER A 82 -11.43 11.60 20.69
N LYS A 83 -12.65 12.15 20.78
CA LYS A 83 -13.79 11.75 19.92
C LYS A 83 -13.37 11.71 18.43
N LYS A 84 -12.52 12.64 18.00
CA LYS A 84 -12.01 12.69 16.62
C LYS A 84 -11.21 11.45 16.25
N ASP A 85 -10.49 10.86 17.20
CA ASP A 85 -9.68 9.66 16.98
C ASP A 85 -10.58 8.46 16.77
N VAL A 86 -11.54 8.24 17.67
CA VAL A 86 -12.57 7.20 17.53
C VAL A 86 -13.29 7.31 16.19
N ARG A 87 -13.73 8.53 15.83
CA ARG A 87 -14.37 8.78 14.53
C ARG A 87 -13.45 8.53 13.33
N ARG A 88 -12.13 8.72 13.45
CA ARG A 88 -11.18 8.41 12.36
C ARG A 88 -11.01 6.91 12.21
N TRP A 89 -10.93 6.18 13.32
CA TRP A 89 -10.87 4.71 13.32
C TRP A 89 -12.14 4.11 12.71
N GLU A 90 -13.32 4.56 13.12
CA GLU A 90 -14.60 4.05 12.58
C GLU A 90 -14.78 4.32 11.08
N ARG A 91 -14.15 5.36 10.53
CA ARG A 91 -14.16 5.66 9.08
C ARG A 91 -13.02 5.00 8.32
N GLY A 92 -12.16 4.22 8.98
CA GLY A 92 -10.95 3.64 8.39
C GLY A 92 -9.91 4.66 7.95
N ALA A 93 -9.95 5.88 8.51
CA ALA A 93 -9.00 6.94 8.17
C ALA A 93 -7.65 6.73 8.87
N ASP A 94 -7.65 6.12 10.06
CA ASP A 94 -6.46 5.77 10.85
C ASP A 94 -6.70 4.44 11.58
N ASP A 95 -5.61 3.78 12.01
CA ASP A 95 -5.65 2.58 12.85
C ASP A 95 -5.66 2.98 14.33
N PRO A 96 -6.51 2.37 15.19
CA PRO A 96 -6.39 2.52 16.65
C PRO A 96 -5.01 2.16 17.21
N GLY A 97 -4.18 1.39 16.50
CA GLY A 97 -2.89 0.95 17.03
C GLY A 97 -3.08 -0.05 18.17
N PHE A 98 -2.00 -0.73 18.56
CA PHE A 98 -2.11 -1.93 19.40
C PHE A 98 -2.78 -1.71 20.76
N ASP A 99 -2.38 -0.67 21.49
CA ASP A 99 -2.89 -0.42 22.84
C ASP A 99 -4.37 0.01 22.83
N ASN A 100 -4.77 0.89 21.91
CA ASN A 100 -6.18 1.31 21.83
C ASN A 100 -7.05 0.18 21.29
N LEU A 101 -6.57 -0.64 20.34
CA LEU A 101 -7.32 -1.80 19.87
C LEU A 101 -7.59 -2.79 21.01
N LYS A 102 -6.61 -3.01 21.89
CA LYS A 102 -6.79 -3.83 23.10
C LYS A 102 -7.77 -3.20 24.08
N ALA A 103 -7.75 -1.88 24.24
CA ALA A 103 -8.69 -1.16 25.08
C ALA A 103 -10.12 -1.20 24.52
N LEU A 104 -10.30 -1.03 23.21
CA LEU A 104 -11.57 -1.18 22.48
C LEU A 104 -12.14 -2.58 22.69
N ALA A 105 -11.32 -3.61 22.49
CA ALA A 105 -11.72 -5.00 22.72
C ALA A 105 -12.24 -5.21 24.15
N LYS A 106 -11.51 -4.72 25.15
CA LYS A 106 -11.93 -4.79 26.55
C LYS A 106 -13.23 -4.03 26.81
N LEU A 107 -13.42 -2.86 26.19
CA LEU A 107 -14.63 -2.05 26.34
C LEU A 107 -15.85 -2.73 25.71
N TYR A 108 -15.68 -3.36 24.55
CA TYR A 108 -16.73 -4.08 23.84
C TYR A 108 -16.96 -5.51 24.35
N GLY A 109 -16.15 -5.99 25.30
CA GLY A 109 -16.29 -7.33 25.87
C GLY A 109 -15.82 -8.46 24.93
N THR A 110 -14.94 -8.15 23.99
CA THR A 110 -14.37 -9.09 23.00
C THR A 110 -12.84 -9.12 23.09
N THR A 111 -12.17 -9.85 22.19
CA THR A 111 -10.71 -9.82 22.06
C THR A 111 -10.28 -8.98 20.84
N ALA A 112 -9.06 -8.43 20.89
CA ALA A 112 -8.50 -7.70 19.75
C ALA A 112 -8.32 -8.61 18.52
N GLN A 113 -8.14 -9.92 18.74
CA GLN A 113 -8.05 -10.91 17.67
C GLN A 113 -9.41 -11.11 17.00
N ASP A 114 -10.49 -11.14 17.78
CA ASP A 114 -11.85 -11.28 17.25
C ASP A 114 -12.24 -10.06 16.42
N LEU A 115 -11.95 -8.83 16.89
CA LEU A 115 -12.19 -7.61 16.11
C LEU A 115 -11.47 -7.63 14.75
N LEU A 116 -10.21 -8.09 14.72
CA LEU A 116 -9.42 -8.22 13.49
C LEU A 116 -9.82 -9.42 12.63
N TYR A 117 -10.43 -10.45 13.23
CA TYR A 117 -10.95 -11.60 12.50
C TYR A 117 -12.26 -11.23 11.82
N GLU A 118 -13.19 -10.61 12.55
CA GLU A 118 -14.44 -10.07 12.03
C GLU A 118 -14.20 -9.08 10.90
N SER A 119 -13.22 -8.18 11.04
CA SER A 119 -12.90 -7.20 9.98
C SER A 119 -12.34 -7.83 8.70
N ARG A 120 -11.90 -9.09 8.72
CA ARG A 120 -11.43 -9.81 7.53
C ARG A 120 -12.52 -10.67 6.89
N GLN A 121 -13.66 -10.83 7.56
CA GLN A 121 -14.81 -11.61 7.08
C GLN A 121 -15.90 -10.73 6.44
N GLU A 122 -15.83 -9.40 6.62
CA GLU A 122 -16.63 -8.41 5.88
C GLU A 122 -16.01 -8.05 4.53
#